data_AF-A0A354ERZ5-F1
#
_entry.id   AF-A0A354ERZ5-F1
#
_cell.length_a   1.000
_cell.length_b   1.000
_cell.length_c   1.000
_cell.angle_alpha   90.00
_cell.angle_beta   90.00
_cell.angle_gamma   90.00
#
_symmetry.space_group_name_H-M   'P 1'
#
loop_
_entity.id
_entity.type
_entity.pdbx_description
1 polymer ?
#
loop_
_entity_poly.entity_id
_entity_poly.type
_entity_poly.pdbx_seq_one_letter_code
_entity_poly.pdbx_strand_id
1 'polypeptide(L)'
;AHEHETFILRYARRWIEPAIRAAVDRPKVVLASALGALVIGGIAFSSLGREFIPTLDEGDIAMQALRVPSASLEQSLAMQMALERVIKAQPEVKTVFARTGTAEAAVDPMPPNISDAVIVLKDRKEWPDPNLPKEELIERFEELAAGQLGNSFEFSQPIELRFNEL
;
A
#
# COMPACT_ATOMS: atom_id res chain seq x y z
N ALA A 1 10.58 60.12 7.04
CA ALA A 1 10.83 58.99 6.14
C ALA A 1 9.49 58.31 5.89
N HIS A 2 8.94 58.48 4.67
CA HIS A 2 7.68 57.84 4.29
C HIS A 2 7.96 56.38 3.98
N GLU A 3 7.70 55.48 4.92
CA GLU A 3 7.66 54.04 4.64
C GLU A 3 6.55 53.81 3.61
N HIS A 4 6.95 53.39 2.40
CA HIS A 4 6.03 52.89 1.39
C HIS A 4 5.50 51.54 1.89
N GLU A 5 4.46 51.57 2.73
CA GLU A 5 3.81 50.35 3.19
C GLU A 5 3.09 49.71 2.01
N THR A 6 3.66 48.61 1.52
CA THR A 6 3.09 47.83 0.42
C THR A 6 1.69 47.34 0.79
N PHE A 7 0.83 47.15 -0.21
CA PHE A 7 -0.55 46.71 0.00
C PHE A 7 -0.64 45.44 0.87
N ILE A 8 0.31 44.52 0.68
CA ILE A 8 0.43 43.28 1.46
C ILE A 8 0.67 43.56 2.94
N LEU A 9 1.61 44.46 3.28
CA LEU A 9 1.92 44.81 4.67
C LEU A 9 0.73 45.48 5.37
N ARG A 10 0.03 46.38 4.67
CA ARG A 10 -1.16 47.04 5.21
C ARG A 10 -2.29 46.07 5.51
N TYR A 11 -2.52 45.12 4.61
CA TYR A 11 -3.53 44.08 4.80
C TYR A 11 -3.14 43.13 5.93
N ALA A 12 -1.89 42.66 5.98
CA ALA A 12 -1.38 41.82 7.06
C ALA A 12 -1.48 42.52 8.42
N ARG A 13 -1.07 43.80 8.51
CA ARG A 13 -1.15 44.59 9.75
C ARG A 13 -2.59 44.72 10.25
N ARG A 14 -3.56 44.97 9.35
CA ARG A 14 -4.98 45.07 9.71
C ARG A 14 -5.50 43.83 10.47
N TRP A 15 -5.03 42.64 10.11
CA TRP A 15 -5.47 41.38 10.73
C TRP A 15 -4.59 40.95 11.91
N ILE A 16 -3.27 41.14 11.80
CA ILE A 16 -2.30 40.71 12.82
C ILE A 16 -2.32 41.62 14.04
N GLU A 17 -2.39 42.95 13.86
CA GLU A 17 -2.34 43.91 14.96
C GLU A 17 -3.47 43.70 16.00
N PRO A 18 -4.76 43.55 15.63
CA PRO A 18 -5.80 43.26 16.61
C PRO A 18 -5.65 41.87 17.25
N ALA A 19 -5.15 40.88 16.51
CA ALA A 19 -4.89 39.55 17.05
C ALA A 19 -3.78 39.56 18.11
N ILE A 20 -2.69 40.29 17.87
CA ILE A 20 -1.60 40.49 18.83
C ILE A 20 -2.11 41.23 20.07
N ARG A 21 -2.86 42.33 19.89
CA ARG A 21 -3.44 43.06 21.04
C ARG A 21 -4.32 42.15 21.90
N ALA A 22 -5.22 41.38 21.26
CA ALA A 22 -6.07 40.42 21.97
C ALA A 22 -5.27 39.32 22.71
N ALA A 23 -4.14 38.88 22.14
CA ALA A 23 -3.24 37.91 22.78
C ALA A 23 -2.52 38.50 24.00
N VAL A 24 -2.03 39.74 23.90
CA VAL A 24 -1.37 40.46 25.01
C VAL A 24 -2.34 40.76 26.15
N ASP A 25 -3.57 41.16 25.82
CA ASP A 25 -4.59 41.50 26.82
C ASP A 25 -5.13 40.27 27.58
N ARG A 26 -4.94 39.05 27.04
CA ARG A 26 -5.51 37.80 27.60
C ARG A 26 -4.48 36.67 27.66
N PRO A 27 -3.37 36.83 28.42
CA PRO A 27 -2.27 35.86 28.42
C PRO A 27 -2.68 34.47 28.93
N LYS A 28 -3.65 34.38 29.84
CA LYS A 28 -4.19 33.10 30.34
C LYS A 28 -4.92 32.31 29.25
N VAL A 29 -5.65 32.99 28.37
CA VAL A 29 -6.36 32.36 27.24
C VAL A 29 -5.35 31.83 26.22
N VAL A 30 -4.30 32.61 25.94
CA VAL A 30 -3.20 32.18 25.06
C VAL A 30 -2.53 30.93 25.63
N LEU A 31 -2.17 30.93 26.92
CA LEU A 31 -1.55 29.77 27.56
C LEU A 31 -2.46 28.54 27.54
N ALA A 32 -3.75 28.69 27.85
CA ALA A 32 -4.72 27.60 27.78
C ALA A 32 -4.86 27.06 26.36
N SER A 33 -4.88 27.93 25.34
CA SER A 33 -4.94 27.51 23.94
C SER A 33 -3.68 26.77 23.49
N ALA A 34 -2.50 27.19 23.93
CA ALA A 34 -1.23 26.53 23.62
C ALA A 34 -1.15 25.14 24.26
N LEU A 35 -1.56 25.01 25.54
CA LEU A 35 -1.67 23.71 26.21
C LEU A 35 -2.72 22.82 25.54
N GLY A 36 -3.87 23.38 25.15
CA GLY A 36 -4.90 22.66 24.40
C GLY A 36 -4.37 22.12 23.07
N ALA A 37 -3.67 22.96 22.28
CA ALA A 37 -3.05 22.55 21.03
C ALA A 37 -2.00 21.45 21.24
N LEU A 38 -1.20 21.52 22.31
CA LEU A 38 -0.22 20.50 22.68
C LEU A 38 -0.91 19.16 23.01
N VAL A 39 -1.98 19.18 23.80
CA VAL A 39 -2.74 17.96 24.15
C VAL A 39 -3.38 17.35 22.91
N ILE A 40 -4.01 18.16 22.07
CA ILE A 40 -4.61 17.71 20.80
C ILE A 40 -3.54 17.10 19.89
N GLY A 41 -2.39 17.77 19.75
CA GLY A 41 -1.26 17.26 18.98
C GLY A 41 -0.70 15.95 19.53
N GLY A 42 -0.61 15.82 20.86
CA GLY A 42 -0.18 14.58 21.52
C GLY A 42 -1.15 13.42 21.27
N ILE A 43 -2.46 13.66 21.35
CA ILE A 43 -3.48 12.65 21.04
C ILE A 43 -3.40 12.25 19.56
N ALA A 44 -3.36 13.22 18.64
CA ALA A 44 -3.26 12.95 17.21
C ALA A 44 -1.98 12.17 16.84
N PHE A 45 -0.85 12.51 17.47
CA PHE A 45 0.41 11.78 17.32
C PHE A 45 0.30 10.34 17.83
N SER A 46 -0.42 10.11 18.94
CA SER A 46 -0.61 8.77 19.49
C SER A 46 -1.48 7.86 18.61
N SER A 47 -2.39 8.45 17.81
CA SER A 47 -3.22 7.71 16.85
C SER A 47 -2.55 7.46 15.50
N LEU A 48 -1.37 8.05 15.26
CA LEU A 48 -0.69 7.91 13.98
C LEU A 48 -0.05 6.52 13.86
N GLY A 49 -0.44 5.78 12.83
CA GLY A 49 0.19 4.52 12.47
C GLY A 49 1.69 4.70 12.19
N ARG A 50 2.46 3.62 12.33
CA ARG A 50 3.87 3.59 11.98
C ARG A 50 4.06 2.50 10.95
N GLU A 51 4.58 2.87 9.79
CA GLU A 51 5.05 1.96 8.76
C GLU A 51 6.57 2.11 8.62
N PHE A 52 7.26 1.04 8.23
CA PHE A 52 8.73 1.06 8.10
C PHE A 52 9.16 1.85 6.85
N ILE A 53 8.49 1.60 5.72
CA ILE A 53 8.67 2.27 4.43
C ILE A 53 7.26 2.35 3.79
N PRO A 54 6.87 3.47 3.15
CA PRO A 54 5.60 3.55 2.44
C PRO A 54 5.56 2.54 1.29
N THR A 55 4.45 1.85 1.11
CA THR A 55 4.26 0.95 -0.03
C THR A 55 4.20 1.77 -1.32
N LEU A 56 5.10 1.48 -2.26
CA LEU A 56 5.10 2.08 -3.58
C LEU A 56 4.19 1.25 -4.48
N ASP A 57 3.33 1.87 -5.29
CA ASP A 57 2.58 1.12 -6.29
C ASP A 57 3.50 0.76 -7.47
N GLU A 58 3.82 -0.52 -7.59
CA GLU A 58 4.64 -1.11 -8.64
C GLU A 58 3.84 -1.45 -9.91
N GLY A 59 2.52 -1.20 -9.90
CA GLY A 59 1.60 -1.52 -10.99
C GLY A 59 1.14 -2.97 -10.98
N ASP A 60 2.07 -3.92 -11.06
CA ASP A 60 1.76 -5.36 -11.06
C ASP A 60 1.50 -5.88 -9.64
N ILE A 61 0.99 -7.12 -9.54
CA ILE A 61 0.71 -7.80 -8.28
C ILE A 61 1.55 -9.08 -8.20
N ALA A 62 2.17 -9.31 -7.05
CA ALA A 62 2.77 -10.58 -6.71
C ALA A 62 1.82 -11.41 -5.86
N MET A 63 1.83 -12.73 -6.06
CA MET A 63 1.04 -13.68 -5.28
C MET A 63 1.90 -14.88 -4.94
N GLN A 64 2.15 -15.09 -3.66
CA GLN A 64 2.83 -16.28 -3.18
C GLN A 64 1.79 -17.31 -2.71
N ALA A 65 1.89 -18.53 -3.24
CA ALA A 65 1.05 -19.66 -2.88
C ALA A 65 1.87 -20.66 -2.06
N LEU A 66 1.54 -20.79 -0.77
CA LEU A 66 2.15 -21.76 0.14
C LEU A 66 1.23 -22.96 0.31
N ARG A 67 1.81 -24.16 0.19
CA ARG A 67 1.11 -25.44 0.37
C ARG A 67 1.73 -26.21 1.53
N VAL A 68 1.06 -27.29 1.94
CA VAL A 68 1.60 -28.19 2.96
C VAL A 68 3.02 -28.66 2.57
N PRO A 69 3.99 -28.73 3.50
CA PRO A 69 5.38 -29.09 3.18
C PRO A 69 5.55 -30.48 2.53
N SER A 70 4.55 -31.36 2.69
CA SER A 70 4.53 -32.69 2.08
C SER A 70 4.02 -32.71 0.63
N ALA A 71 3.59 -31.57 0.07
CA ALA A 71 3.13 -31.50 -1.31
C ALA A 71 4.28 -31.78 -2.29
N SER A 72 4.02 -32.62 -3.30
CA SER A 72 5.00 -32.87 -4.36
C SER A 72 5.06 -31.69 -5.33
N LEU A 73 6.15 -31.59 -6.08
CA LEU A 73 6.32 -30.54 -7.10
C LEU A 73 5.22 -30.62 -8.16
N GLU A 74 4.85 -31.83 -8.60
CA GLU A 74 3.82 -32.06 -9.60
C GLU A 74 2.44 -31.60 -9.10
N GLN A 75 2.14 -31.89 -7.83
CA GLN A 75 0.90 -31.45 -7.20
C GLN A 75 0.86 -29.92 -7.06
N SER A 76 1.95 -29.31 -6.59
CA SER A 76 2.08 -27.85 -6.51
C SER A 76 1.87 -27.19 -7.87
N LEU A 77 2.47 -27.74 -8.93
CA LEU A 77 2.32 -27.23 -10.29
C LEU A 77 0.87 -27.34 -10.78
N ALA A 78 0.21 -28.49 -10.56
CA ALA A 78 -1.17 -28.69 -10.96
C ALA A 78 -2.12 -27.69 -10.27
N MET A 79 -1.92 -27.46 -8.97
CA MET A 79 -2.66 -26.48 -8.18
C MET A 79 -2.38 -25.05 -8.65
N GLN A 80 -1.11 -24.74 -8.93
CA GLN A 80 -0.69 -23.43 -9.42
C GLN A 80 -1.31 -23.11 -10.78
N MET A 81 -1.28 -24.05 -11.72
CA MET A 81 -1.89 -23.88 -13.04
C MET A 81 -3.41 -23.70 -12.97
N ALA A 82 -4.09 -24.32 -12.00
CA ALA A 82 -5.52 -24.13 -11.79
C ALA A 82 -5.82 -22.69 -11.34
N LEU A 83 -5.02 -22.17 -10.40
CA LEU A 83 -5.13 -20.81 -9.91
C LEU A 83 -4.82 -19.77 -11.00
N GLU A 84 -3.72 -19.94 -11.75
CA GLU A 84 -3.36 -19.06 -12.86
C GLU A 84 -4.46 -18.95 -13.90
N ARG A 85 -5.18 -20.05 -14.20
CA ARG A 85 -6.33 -20.03 -15.11
C ARG A 85 -7.47 -19.15 -14.61
N VAL A 86 -7.77 -19.21 -13.32
CA VAL A 86 -8.85 -18.41 -12.71
C VAL A 86 -8.49 -16.93 -12.68
N ILE A 87 -7.25 -16.60 -12.28
CA ILE A 87 -6.79 -15.21 -12.22
C ILE A 87 -6.64 -14.61 -13.63
N LYS A 88 -6.07 -15.37 -14.59
CA LYS A 88 -5.94 -14.91 -15.98
C LYS A 88 -7.27 -14.66 -16.68
N ALA A 89 -8.36 -15.27 -16.21
CA ALA A 89 -9.70 -15.03 -16.75
C ALA A 89 -10.25 -13.65 -16.37
N GLN A 90 -9.64 -12.94 -15.42
CA GLN A 90 -10.08 -11.61 -14.99
C GLN A 90 -9.74 -10.57 -16.06
N PRO A 91 -10.67 -9.63 -16.36
CA PRO A 91 -10.51 -8.71 -17.48
C PRO A 91 -9.38 -7.69 -17.28
N GLU A 92 -8.99 -7.41 -16.04
CA GLU A 92 -7.90 -6.52 -15.67
C GLU A 92 -6.51 -7.15 -15.91
N VAL A 93 -6.45 -8.49 -15.99
CA VAL A 93 -5.20 -9.25 -16.06
C VAL A 93 -4.75 -9.40 -17.51
N LYS A 94 -3.47 -9.07 -17.77
CA LYS A 94 -2.82 -9.26 -19.06
C LYS A 94 -2.25 -10.67 -19.17
N THR A 95 -1.50 -11.09 -18.16
CA THR A 95 -0.95 -12.44 -18.06
C THR A 95 -0.59 -12.77 -16.62
N VAL A 96 -0.45 -14.05 -16.32
CA VAL A 96 0.08 -14.56 -15.05
C VAL A 96 1.16 -15.58 -15.39
N PHE A 97 2.22 -15.61 -14.60
CA PHE A 97 3.22 -16.67 -14.63
C PHE A 97 3.73 -16.92 -13.21
N ALA A 98 4.12 -18.16 -12.92
CA ALA A 98 4.67 -18.51 -11.63
C ALA A 98 5.96 -19.32 -11.73
N ARG A 99 6.75 -19.26 -10.66
CA ARG A 99 7.91 -20.11 -10.40
C ARG A 99 7.57 -20.98 -9.21
N THR A 100 7.76 -22.29 -9.31
CA THR A 100 7.49 -23.25 -8.24
C THR A 100 8.77 -23.99 -7.87
N GLY A 101 9.11 -24.00 -6.59
CA GLY A 101 10.37 -24.56 -6.11
C GLY A 101 11.63 -23.81 -6.57
N THR A 102 12.78 -24.47 -6.41
CA THR A 102 14.11 -23.88 -6.63
C THR A 102 14.44 -23.80 -8.12
N ALA A 103 14.96 -22.65 -8.58
CA ALA A 103 15.46 -22.49 -9.93
C ALA A 103 16.75 -23.31 -10.16
N GLU A 104 17.00 -23.76 -11.40
CA GLU A 104 18.20 -24.55 -11.75
C GLU A 104 19.52 -23.84 -11.39
N ALA A 105 19.55 -22.51 -11.53
CA ALA A 105 20.71 -21.70 -11.18
C ALA A 105 20.95 -21.58 -9.65
N ALA A 106 20.10 -22.18 -8.82
CA ALA A 106 20.17 -22.30 -7.35
C ALA A 106 20.49 -21.01 -6.58
N VAL A 107 20.22 -19.84 -7.18
CA VAL A 107 20.38 -18.52 -6.57
C VAL A 107 19.29 -18.19 -5.54
N ASP A 108 18.26 -19.03 -5.47
CA ASP A 108 17.11 -18.87 -4.59
C ASP A 108 16.57 -20.24 -4.12
N PRO A 109 16.85 -20.66 -2.86
CA PRO A 109 16.46 -21.96 -2.35
C PRO A 109 14.99 -21.98 -1.93
N MET A 110 14.07 -22.11 -2.90
CA MET A 110 12.64 -22.23 -2.63
C MET A 110 12.17 -23.70 -2.61
N PRO A 111 11.46 -24.17 -1.58
CA PRO A 111 10.98 -25.55 -1.52
C PRO A 111 9.82 -25.80 -2.51
N PRO A 112 9.57 -27.07 -2.93
CA PRO A 112 8.59 -27.39 -3.97
C PRO A 112 7.13 -27.09 -3.59
N ASN A 113 6.85 -26.81 -2.32
CA ASN A 113 5.51 -26.48 -1.82
C ASN A 113 5.19 -24.98 -1.91
N ILE A 114 6.13 -24.12 -2.32
CA ILE A 114 5.93 -22.67 -2.49
C ILE A 114 5.94 -22.33 -3.98
N SER A 115 5.10 -21.37 -4.37
CA SER A 115 5.10 -20.82 -5.72
C SER A 115 4.92 -19.31 -5.70
N ASP A 116 5.82 -18.59 -6.35
CA ASP A 116 5.70 -17.14 -6.53
C ASP A 116 5.13 -16.87 -7.91
N ALA A 117 4.01 -16.18 -7.95
CA ALA A 117 3.38 -15.74 -9.18
C ALA A 117 3.47 -14.23 -9.33
N VAL A 118 3.65 -13.78 -10.57
CA VAL A 118 3.49 -12.37 -10.95
C VAL A 118 2.26 -12.27 -11.85
N ILE A 119 1.33 -11.43 -11.42
CA ILE A 119 0.09 -11.10 -12.12
C ILE A 119 0.35 -9.75 -12.80
N VAL A 120 0.58 -9.81 -14.11
CA VAL A 120 0.80 -8.63 -14.93
C VAL A 120 -0.55 -8.03 -15.29
N LEU A 121 -0.77 -6.78 -14.90
CA LEU A 121 -2.01 -6.07 -15.16
C LEU A 121 -1.97 -5.35 -16.51
N LYS A 122 -3.15 -5.08 -17.07
CA LYS A 122 -3.29 -4.19 -18.23
C LYS A 122 -3.10 -2.74 -17.79
N ASP A 123 -2.84 -1.85 -18.75
CA ASP A 123 -2.84 -0.42 -18.47
C ASP A 123 -4.21 -0.01 -17.91
N ARG A 124 -4.25 0.91 -16.94
CA ARG A 124 -5.48 1.24 -16.22
C ARG A 124 -6.65 1.66 -17.13
N LYS A 125 -6.33 2.26 -18.28
CA LYS A 125 -7.30 2.71 -19.28
C LYS A 125 -8.01 1.57 -20.02
N GLU A 126 -7.44 0.37 -20.00
CA GLU A 126 -7.97 -0.84 -20.64
C GLU A 126 -8.85 -1.67 -19.68
N TRP A 127 -8.98 -1.24 -18.42
CA TRP A 127 -9.80 -1.93 -17.44
C TRP A 127 -11.28 -1.68 -17.74
N PRO A 128 -12.17 -2.65 -17.46
CA PRO A 128 -13.61 -2.42 -17.58
C PRO A 128 -14.09 -1.23 -16.76
N ASP A 129 -13.50 -1.06 -15.57
CA ASP A 129 -13.64 0.14 -14.75
C ASP A 129 -12.24 0.75 -14.46
N PRO A 130 -11.90 1.87 -15.12
CA PRO A 130 -10.63 2.56 -14.87
C PRO A 130 -10.50 3.18 -13.47
N ASN A 131 -11.59 3.34 -12.73
CA ASN A 131 -11.59 3.95 -11.40
C ASN A 131 -11.64 2.93 -10.27
N LEU A 132 -11.74 1.63 -10.58
CA LEU A 132 -11.63 0.56 -9.58
C LEU A 132 -10.37 0.80 -8.74
N PRO A 133 -10.36 0.64 -7.41
CA PRO A 133 -9.12 0.63 -6.63
C PRO A 133 -8.31 -0.65 -6.88
N LYS A 134 -6.98 -0.60 -6.72
CA LYS A 134 -6.13 -1.81 -6.86
C LYS A 134 -6.41 -2.79 -5.71
N GLU A 135 -6.68 -2.25 -4.53
CA GLU A 135 -7.02 -2.97 -3.31
C GLU A 135 -8.29 -3.83 -3.50
N GLU A 136 -9.34 -3.27 -4.10
CA GLU A 136 -10.56 -4.01 -4.41
C GLU A 136 -10.32 -5.15 -5.43
N LEU A 137 -9.37 -4.99 -6.35
CA LEU A 137 -8.97 -6.08 -7.25
C LEU A 137 -8.21 -7.18 -6.50
N ILE A 138 -7.34 -6.81 -5.56
CA ILE A 138 -6.62 -7.78 -4.71
C ILE A 138 -7.61 -8.57 -3.86
N GLU A 139 -8.58 -7.91 -3.21
CA GLU A 139 -9.66 -8.58 -2.47
C GLU A 139 -10.42 -9.58 -3.35
N ARG A 140 -10.74 -9.20 -4.60
CA ARG A 140 -11.37 -10.12 -5.56
C ARG A 140 -10.47 -11.33 -5.87
N PHE A 141 -9.17 -11.13 -6.01
CA PHE A 141 -8.23 -12.24 -6.23
C PHE A 141 -8.13 -13.14 -5.01
N GLU A 142 -8.16 -12.59 -3.79
CA GLU A 142 -8.21 -13.35 -2.54
C GLU A 142 -9.46 -14.24 -2.47
N GLU A 143 -10.64 -13.70 -2.82
CA GLU A 143 -11.89 -14.47 -2.87
C GLU A 143 -11.82 -15.61 -3.90
N LEU A 144 -11.29 -15.34 -5.10
CA LEU A 144 -11.10 -16.36 -6.14
C LEU A 144 -10.10 -17.43 -5.71
N ALA A 145 -9.01 -17.02 -5.05
CA ALA A 145 -7.97 -17.90 -4.55
C ALA A 145 -8.48 -18.76 -3.38
N ALA A 146 -9.34 -18.22 -2.50
CA ALA A 146 -9.96 -18.95 -1.40
C ALA A 146 -10.78 -20.17 -1.86
N GLY A 147 -11.27 -20.17 -3.11
CA GLY A 147 -11.89 -21.34 -3.73
C GLY A 147 -10.94 -22.51 -4.01
N GLN A 148 -9.62 -22.29 -3.99
CA GLN A 148 -8.58 -23.29 -4.22
C GLN A 148 -8.09 -23.89 -2.89
N LEU A 149 -8.75 -24.95 -2.46
CA LEU A 149 -8.42 -25.68 -1.23
C LEU A 149 -6.95 -26.15 -1.19
N GLY A 150 -6.35 -26.12 0.00
CA GLY A 150 -5.00 -26.65 0.25
C GLY A 150 -3.86 -25.67 -0.05
N ASN A 151 -4.17 -24.39 -0.25
CA ASN A 151 -3.19 -23.31 -0.38
C ASN A 151 -3.48 -22.23 0.68
N SER A 152 -2.43 -21.57 1.15
CA SER A 152 -2.49 -20.24 1.74
C SER A 152 -1.84 -19.25 0.78
N PHE A 153 -2.42 -18.07 0.66
CA PHE A 153 -1.98 -17.06 -0.29
C PHE A 153 -1.51 -15.80 0.44
N GLU A 154 -0.47 -15.19 -0.09
CA GLU A 154 0.01 -13.87 0.30
C GLU A 154 0.08 -13.00 -0.96
N PHE A 155 -0.58 -11.84 -0.93
CA PHE A 155 -0.56 -10.88 -2.02
C PHE A 155 0.35 -9.71 -1.63
N SER A 156 1.19 -9.31 -2.57
CA SER A 156 2.14 -8.21 -2.41
C SER A 156 2.50 -7.66 -3.79
N GLN A 157 3.68 -7.06 -3.93
CA GLN A 157 4.16 -6.50 -5.19
C GLN A 157 5.50 -7.13 -5.59
N PRO A 158 5.85 -7.18 -6.88
CA PRO A 158 7.01 -7.95 -7.33
C PRO A 158 8.35 -7.61 -6.65
N ILE A 159 8.65 -6.33 -6.43
CA ILE A 159 9.87 -5.87 -5.75
C ILE A 159 9.72 -6.05 -4.24
N GLU A 160 8.55 -5.74 -3.68
CA GLU A 160 8.24 -5.98 -2.26
C GLU A 160 8.41 -7.46 -1.87
N LEU A 161 7.83 -8.38 -2.64
CA LEU A 161 7.99 -9.83 -2.46
C LEU A 161 9.47 -10.20 -2.45
N ARG A 162 10.21 -9.69 -3.44
CA ARG A 162 11.64 -9.99 -3.55
C ARG A 162 12.45 -9.47 -2.38
N PHE A 163 12.04 -8.35 -1.78
CA PHE A 163 12.68 -7.81 -0.58
C PHE A 163 12.33 -8.64 0.67
N ASN A 164 11.09 -9.11 0.78
CA ASN A 164 10.63 -9.93 1.90
C ASN A 164 11.25 -11.34 1.91
N GLU A 165 11.72 -11.83 0.76
CA GLU A 165 12.42 -13.12 0.61
C GLU A 165 13.91 -13.09 1.00
N LEU A 166 14.53 -11.91 1.17
CA LEU A 166 15.95 -11.73 1.49
C LEU A 166 16.22 -11.69 2.99
#